data_AF-A0A2U2RK01-F1
#
_entry.id   AF-A0A2U2RK01-F1
#
_cell.length_a   1.000
_cell.length_b   1.000
_cell.length_c   1.000
_cell.angle_alpha   90.00
_cell.angle_beta   90.00
_cell.angle_gamma   90.00
#
_symmetry.space_group_name_H-M   'P 1'
#
loop_
_entity.id
_entity.type
_entity.pdbx_description
1 polymer ?
#
loop_
_entity_poly.entity_id
_entity_poly.type
_entity_poly.pdbx_seq_one_letter_code
_entity_poly.pdbx_strand_id
1 'polypeptide(L)'
;MRLCTVQGSYRARLTPKPWRVGRAALSVRWPAEGPAQAKYESWVRSYESALGRAAACRRVWWNGVGPATDGERQVLALHDELSGSDTGSALA
;
A
#
# COMPACT_ATOMS: atom_id res chain seq x y z
N MET A 1 0.06 -5.68 -19.42
CA MET A 1 -0.87 -5.92 -18.31
C MET A 1 -1.26 -4.58 -17.69
N ARG A 2 -2.56 -4.28 -17.49
CA ARG A 2 -3.02 -3.07 -16.77
C ARG A 2 -3.67 -3.52 -15.45
N LEU A 3 -2.91 -3.42 -14.35
CA LEU A 3 -3.28 -3.91 -13.02
C LEU A 3 -4.69 -3.49 -12.55
N CYS A 4 -5.04 -2.23 -12.76
CA CYS A 4 -6.32 -1.68 -12.31
C CYS A 4 -7.53 -2.15 -13.12
N THR A 5 -7.32 -2.66 -14.34
CA THR A 5 -8.42 -3.07 -15.24
C THR A 5 -8.90 -4.49 -14.92
N VAL A 6 -8.00 -5.38 -14.49
CA VAL A 6 -8.32 -6.79 -14.20
C VAL A 6 -8.97 -6.96 -12.82
N GLN A 7 -8.53 -6.18 -11.83
CA GLN A 7 -8.95 -6.38 -10.43
C GLN A 7 -10.21 -5.59 -10.05
N GLY A 8 -10.70 -4.66 -10.87
CA GLY A 8 -11.81 -3.75 -10.55
C GLY A 8 -11.56 -2.84 -9.33
N SER A 9 -10.46 -3.04 -8.61
CA SER A 9 -10.04 -2.25 -7.46
C SER A 9 -9.04 -1.19 -7.92
N TYR A 10 -9.52 0.05 -7.99
CA TYR A 10 -8.72 1.18 -8.48
C TYR A 10 -7.51 1.53 -7.60
N ARG A 11 -7.36 0.98 -6.39
CA ARG A 11 -6.16 1.15 -5.56
C ARG A 11 -5.96 -0.03 -4.62
N ALA A 12 -5.16 -1.01 -5.04
CA ALA A 12 -4.55 -1.92 -4.09
C ALA A 12 -3.54 -1.09 -3.25
N ARG A 13 -3.83 -0.92 -1.96
CA ARG A 13 -2.96 -0.13 -1.08
C ARG A 13 -1.80 -1.03 -0.66
N LEU A 14 -0.58 -0.56 -0.92
CA LEU A 14 0.64 -1.25 -0.49
C LEU A 14 0.93 -1.01 0.99
N THR A 15 0.29 -0.01 1.62
CA THR A 15 0.47 0.30 3.03
C THR A 15 -0.86 0.69 3.71
N PRO A 16 -1.00 0.44 5.03
CA PRO A 16 -2.06 0.93 5.90
C PRO A 16 -2.61 2.32 5.62
N LYS A 17 -3.90 2.56 5.89
CA LYS A 17 -4.41 3.95 5.87
C LYS A 17 -3.77 4.72 7.04
N PRO A 18 -3.36 5.99 6.91
CA PRO A 18 -2.67 6.71 7.99
C PRO A 18 -3.39 6.63 9.34
N TRP A 19 -4.72 6.80 9.35
CA TRP A 19 -5.50 6.78 10.58
C TRP A 19 -5.59 5.42 11.26
N ARG A 20 -5.34 4.33 10.54
CA ARG A 20 -5.29 2.98 11.13
C ARG A 20 -3.97 2.71 11.86
N VAL A 21 -2.94 3.51 11.59
CA VAL A 21 -1.65 3.52 12.32
C VAL A 21 -1.50 4.77 13.20
N GLY A 22 -2.61 5.40 13.58
CA GLY A 22 -2.60 6.56 14.50
C GLY A 22 -2.04 7.85 13.91
N ARG A 23 -2.00 7.98 12.57
CA ARG A 23 -1.54 9.19 11.88
C ARG A 23 -2.69 9.93 11.20
N ALA A 24 -2.67 11.26 11.28
CA ALA A 24 -3.59 12.08 10.51
C ALA A 24 -3.32 11.97 9.01
N ALA A 25 -4.34 12.20 8.19
CA ALA A 25 -4.15 12.33 6.75
C ALA A 25 -3.24 13.51 6.42
N LEU A 26 -2.39 13.35 5.42
CA LEU A 26 -1.55 14.42 4.90
C LEU A 26 -2.43 15.52 4.29
N SER A 27 -2.30 16.75 4.79
CA SER A 27 -2.97 17.94 4.27
C SER A 27 -1.99 18.84 3.53
N VAL A 28 -1.63 18.45 2.30
CA VAL A 28 -0.84 19.28 1.38
C VAL A 28 -1.46 19.24 -0.01
N ARG A 29 -1.31 20.33 -0.76
CA ARG A 29 -1.58 20.32 -2.20
C ARG A 29 -0.48 19.49 -2.87
N TRP A 30 -0.87 18.61 -3.80
CA TRP A 30 0.07 17.85 -4.62
C TRP A 30 0.23 18.51 -6.00
N PRO A 31 1.45 18.59 -6.56
CA PRO A 31 2.73 18.24 -5.94
C PRO A 31 3.07 19.16 -4.75
N ALA A 32 3.72 18.59 -3.72
CA ALA A 32 4.19 19.37 -2.58
C ALA A 32 5.47 20.11 -2.98
N GLU A 33 5.42 21.44 -3.02
CA GLU A 33 6.52 22.29 -3.48
C GLU A 33 6.82 23.41 -2.47
N GLY A 34 8.05 23.93 -2.52
CA GLY A 34 8.49 25.02 -1.64
C GLY A 34 8.28 24.69 -0.16
N PRO A 35 7.65 25.57 0.65
CA PRO A 35 7.41 25.33 2.06
C PRO A 35 6.58 24.07 2.37
N ALA A 36 5.74 23.59 1.44
CA ALA A 36 4.93 22.40 1.62
C ALA A 36 5.75 21.10 1.57
N GLN A 37 6.93 21.13 0.95
CA GLN A 37 7.79 19.96 0.81
C GLN A 37 8.32 19.46 2.16
N ALA A 38 8.76 20.36 3.03
CA ALA A 38 9.21 19.98 4.37
C ALA A 38 8.09 19.33 5.20
N LYS A 39 6.84 19.81 5.05
CA LYS A 39 5.66 19.21 5.69
C LYS A 39 5.36 17.81 5.13
N TYR A 40 5.43 17.65 3.81
CA TYR A 40 5.29 16.35 3.16
C TYR A 40 6.33 15.35 3.67
N GLU A 41 7.61 15.70 3.64
CA GLU A 41 8.70 14.81 4.04
C GLU A 41 8.63 14.44 5.54
N SER A 42 8.31 15.42 6.39
CA SER A 42 8.09 15.18 7.83
C SER A 42 6.94 14.21 8.07
N TRP A 43 5.84 14.37 7.33
CA TRP A 43 4.70 13.48 7.41
C TRP A 43 5.04 12.07 6.91
N VAL A 44 5.76 11.94 5.79
CA VAL A 44 6.21 10.65 5.24
C VAL A 44 7.04 9.89 6.26
N ARG A 45 8.09 10.51 6.82
CA ARG A 45 8.93 9.87 7.85
C ARG A 45 8.13 9.42 9.07
N SER A 46 7.19 10.26 9.52
CA SER A 46 6.33 9.94 10.68
C SER A 46 5.35 8.81 10.39
N TYR A 47 4.84 8.75 9.16
CA TYR A 47 3.96 7.69 8.68
C TYR A 47 4.71 6.37 8.55
N GLU A 48 5.87 6.36 7.87
CA GLU A 48 6.72 5.18 7.72
C GLU A 48 7.15 4.60 9.07
N SER A 49 7.53 5.46 10.03
CA SER A 49 7.83 5.03 11.40
C SER A 49 6.63 4.39 12.11
N ALA A 50 5.41 4.83 11.82
CA ALA A 50 4.19 4.27 12.43
C ALA A 50 3.67 2.99 11.74
N LEU A 51 4.10 2.70 10.50
CA LEU A 51 3.73 1.46 9.82
C LEU A 51 4.15 0.22 10.60
N GLY A 52 5.33 0.27 11.23
CA GLY A 52 5.90 -0.87 11.95
C GLY A 52 5.95 -2.11 11.06
N ARG A 53 5.33 -3.20 11.52
CA ARG A 53 5.15 -4.44 10.74
C ARG A 53 3.69 -4.67 10.32
N ALA A 54 2.84 -3.66 10.34
CA ALA A 54 1.41 -3.83 10.08
C ALA A 54 1.12 -4.19 8.61
N ALA A 55 0.16 -5.08 8.40
CA ALA A 55 -0.31 -5.46 7.08
C ALA A 55 -1.47 -4.55 6.63
N ALA A 56 -1.45 -4.10 5.38
CA ALA A 56 -2.51 -3.29 4.78
C ALA A 56 -3.78 -4.10 4.51
N CYS A 57 -3.62 -5.40 4.25
CA CYS A 57 -4.70 -6.34 4.02
C CYS A 57 -4.27 -7.75 4.46
N ARG A 58 -5.21 -8.70 4.40
CA ARG A 58 -4.94 -10.12 4.56
C ARG A 58 -5.61 -10.88 3.43
N ARG A 59 -4.90 -11.83 2.83
CA ARG A 59 -5.51 -12.73 1.84
C ARG A 59 -6.54 -13.60 2.55
N VAL A 60 -7.80 -13.48 2.12
CA VAL A 60 -8.89 -14.32 2.61
C VAL A 60 -9.08 -15.51 1.70
N TRP A 61 -9.00 -15.30 0.39
CA TRP A 61 -9.22 -16.33 -0.63
C TRP A 61 -8.71 -15.86 -2.01
N TRP A 62 -8.53 -16.80 -2.94
CA TRP A 62 -8.16 -16.55 -4.34
C TRP A 62 -9.18 -17.19 -5.27
N ASN A 63 -9.61 -16.43 -6.30
CA ASN A 63 -10.49 -16.93 -7.37
C ASN A 63 -9.81 -16.87 -8.74
N GLY A 64 -10.18 -17.79 -9.62
CA GLY A 64 -9.82 -17.74 -11.03
C GLY A 64 -8.43 -18.31 -11.34
N VAL A 65 -8.04 -18.17 -12.61
CA VAL A 65 -6.76 -18.68 -13.12
C VAL A 65 -5.62 -17.83 -12.56
N GLY A 66 -4.60 -18.51 -12.04
CA GLY A 66 -3.38 -17.87 -11.53
C GLY A 66 -2.61 -17.07 -12.61
N PRO A 67 -1.57 -16.31 -12.21
CA PRO A 67 -0.76 -15.54 -13.15
C PRO A 67 -0.15 -16.42 -14.25
N ALA A 68 -0.36 -16.06 -15.51
CA ALA A 68 0.06 -16.82 -16.68
C ALA A 68 1.53 -16.56 -17.03
N THR A 69 2.00 -15.32 -16.87
CA THR A 69 3.39 -14.93 -17.23
C THR A 69 4.26 -14.63 -16.00
N ASP A 70 5.58 -14.64 -16.18
CA ASP A 70 6.53 -14.29 -15.12
C ASP A 70 6.35 -12.84 -14.65
N GLY A 71 6.05 -11.92 -15.56
CA GLY A 71 5.79 -10.53 -15.19
C GLY A 71 4.55 -10.39 -14.29
N GLU A 72 3.52 -11.19 -14.51
CA GLU A 72 2.33 -11.20 -13.64
C GLU A 72 2.65 -11.79 -12.27
N ARG A 73 3.44 -12.87 -12.22
CA ARG A 73 3.92 -13.46 -10.96
C ARG A 73 4.75 -12.47 -10.14
N GLN A 74 5.68 -11.76 -10.77
CA GLN A 74 6.56 -10.79 -10.11
C GLN A 74 5.76 -9.62 -9.52
N VAL A 75 4.80 -9.08 -10.27
CA VAL A 75 3.97 -7.97 -9.81
C VAL A 75 3.08 -8.37 -8.65
N LEU A 76 2.46 -9.56 -8.70
CA LEU A 76 1.64 -10.07 -7.60
C LEU A 76 2.50 -10.31 -6.35
N ALA A 77 3.65 -10.98 -6.50
CA ALA A 77 4.58 -11.22 -5.39
C ALA A 77 5.02 -9.90 -4.70
N LEU A 78 5.41 -8.89 -5.50
CA LEU A 78 5.79 -7.58 -4.97
C LEU A 78 4.62 -6.90 -4.24
N HIS A 79 3.41 -6.98 -4.80
CA HIS A 79 2.22 -6.44 -4.15
C HIS A 79 1.95 -7.13 -2.81
N ASP A 80 2.00 -8.46 -2.78
CA ASP A 80 1.68 -9.26 -1.60
C ASP A 80 2.71 -9.06 -0.49
N GLU A 81 3.98 -8.92 -0.86
CA GLU A 81 5.08 -8.57 0.03
C GLU A 81 4.86 -7.20 0.67
N LEU A 82 4.68 -6.15 -0.14
CA LEU A 82 4.56 -4.78 0.36
C LEU A 82 3.29 -4.57 1.19
N SER A 83 2.17 -5.13 0.75
CA SER A 83 0.90 -5.05 1.49
C SER A 83 0.88 -5.91 2.77
N GLY A 84 1.83 -6.83 2.92
CA GLY A 84 1.90 -7.77 4.03
C GLY A 84 0.77 -8.81 4.02
N SER A 85 0.14 -9.06 2.87
CA SER A 85 -1.12 -9.81 2.76
C SER A 85 -1.08 -11.24 3.30
N ASP A 86 0.11 -11.84 3.34
CA ASP A 86 0.37 -13.21 3.81
C ASP A 86 1.24 -13.27 5.08
N THR A 87 1.59 -12.12 5.68
CA THR A 87 2.59 -12.07 6.76
C THR A 87 2.08 -12.47 8.14
N GLY A 88 0.75 -12.58 8.33
CA GLY A 88 0.12 -12.81 9.64
C GLY A 88 0.23 -11.63 10.62
N SER A 89 0.82 -10.51 10.19
CA SER A 89 0.92 -9.29 10.97
C SER A 89 -0.45 -8.69 11.34
N ALA A 90 -0.45 -7.83 12.36
CA ALA A 90 -1.64 -7.06 12.71
C ALA A 90 -2.13 -6.21 11.53
N LEU A 91 -3.45 -6.19 11.31
CA LEU A 91 -4.07 -5.42 10.25
C LEU A 91 -4.18 -3.94 10.62
N ALA A 92 -3.79 -3.07 9.69
CA ALA A 92 -3.98 -1.63 9.75
C ALA A 92 -4.37 -1.06 8.37
#